data_AF-A0AB37H9S1-F1
#
_entry.id   AF-A0AB37H9S1-F1
#
_cell.length_a   1.000
_cell.length_b   1.000
_cell.length_c   1.000
_cell.angle_alpha   90.00
_cell.angle_beta   90.00
_cell.angle_gamma   90.00
#
_symmetry.space_group_name_H-M   'P 1'
#
loop_
_entity.id
_entity.type
_entity.pdbx_description
1 polymer ?
#
loop_
_entity_poly.entity_id
_entity_poly.type
_entity_poly.pdbx_seq_one_letter_code
_entity_poly.pdbx_strand_id
1 'polypeptide(L)'
;MTRKKILEKKFKTYRIYPLHHMIFYSCLSVSTRDNFTDYLIKEFISNDLNLPTYSKPELIEHMVSNIENVPLYKLYSNQSSVRVNELREILTDQGLRWNGVRVPFQTHISLYTYDLITKLSKRTETIGEVIELAIEYYLISVSDDHYKIIKLAFKNNIKDNST
;
A
#
# COMPACT_ATOMS: atom_id res chain seq x y z
N MET A 1 -20.94 4.16 -22.57
CA MET A 1 -19.58 3.58 -22.42
C MET A 1 -19.71 2.07 -22.35
N THR A 2 -19.15 1.35 -23.33
CA THR A 2 -19.27 -0.11 -23.46
C THR A 2 -18.38 -0.83 -22.44
N ARG A 3 -18.89 -1.89 -21.78
CA ARG A 3 -18.20 -2.75 -20.79
C ARG A 3 -16.75 -3.13 -21.16
N LYS A 4 -16.43 -3.16 -22.46
CA LYS A 4 -15.10 -3.46 -23.01
C LYS A 4 -13.99 -2.49 -22.60
N LYS A 5 -14.29 -1.20 -22.34
CA LYS A 5 -13.30 -0.22 -21.84
C LYS A 5 -12.96 -0.38 -20.35
N ILE A 6 -13.80 -1.06 -19.58
CA ILE A 6 -13.62 -1.25 -18.12
C ILE A 6 -12.58 -2.33 -17.82
N LEU A 7 -12.32 -3.25 -18.76
CA LEU A 7 -11.41 -4.40 -18.58
C LEU A 7 -10.01 -4.20 -19.16
N GLU A 8 -9.74 -3.09 -19.87
CA GLU A 8 -8.40 -2.83 -20.41
C GLU A 8 -7.46 -2.43 -19.26
N LYS A 9 -6.51 -3.33 -18.93
CA LYS A 9 -5.45 -3.07 -17.96
C LYS A 9 -4.20 -2.56 -18.69
N LYS A 10 -3.61 -1.48 -18.19
CA LYS A 10 -2.36 -0.90 -18.70
C LYS A 10 -1.23 -1.15 -17.71
N PHE A 11 -0.10 -1.62 -18.23
CA PHE A 11 1.15 -1.63 -17.47
C PHE A 11 1.64 -0.20 -17.27
N LYS A 12 1.90 0.17 -16.01
CA LYS A 12 2.37 1.50 -15.63
C LYS A 12 3.47 1.39 -14.58
N THR A 13 4.42 2.32 -14.69
CA THR A 13 5.51 2.51 -13.73
C THR A 13 5.34 3.87 -13.07
N TYR A 14 5.22 3.88 -11.75
CA TYR A 14 5.21 5.07 -10.91
C TYR A 14 6.54 5.18 -10.15
N ARG A 15 6.83 6.35 -9.57
CA ARG A 15 8.01 6.57 -8.72
C ARG A 15 7.52 6.99 -7.34
N ILE A 16 7.73 6.13 -6.35
CA ILE A 16 7.26 6.34 -4.97
C ILE A 16 8.40 6.26 -3.96
N TYR A 17 8.23 6.85 -2.78
CA TYR A 17 9.22 6.75 -1.71
C TYR A 17 9.44 5.30 -1.24
N PRO A 18 10.66 4.95 -0.81
CA PRO A 18 10.99 3.61 -0.30
C PRO A 18 10.05 3.11 0.80
N LEU A 19 9.65 3.99 1.74
CA LEU A 19 8.69 3.64 2.80
C LEU A 19 7.40 3.05 2.22
N HIS A 20 6.74 3.80 1.34
CA HIS A 20 5.45 3.39 0.77
C HIS A 20 5.57 2.15 -0.10
N HIS A 21 6.70 1.99 -0.79
CA HIS A 21 7.00 0.75 -1.49
C HIS A 21 7.01 -0.43 -0.51
N MET A 22 7.75 -0.35 0.58
CA MET A 22 7.80 -1.42 1.58
C MET A 22 6.46 -1.66 2.27
N ILE A 23 5.70 -0.61 2.59
CA ILE A 23 4.35 -0.73 3.15
C ILE A 23 3.45 -1.50 2.17
N PHE A 24 3.44 -1.11 0.90
CA PHE A 24 2.61 -1.77 -0.11
C PHE A 24 2.92 -3.26 -0.21
N TYR A 25 4.20 -3.65 -0.32
CA TYR A 25 4.54 -5.08 -0.43
C TYR A 25 4.24 -5.85 0.85
N SER A 26 4.29 -5.21 2.01
CA SER A 26 3.87 -5.83 3.27
C SER A 26 2.36 -6.04 3.32
N CYS A 27 1.57 -5.06 2.87
CA CYS A 27 0.13 -5.23 2.66
C CYS A 27 -0.16 -6.34 1.63
N LEU A 28 0.65 -6.42 0.57
CA LEU A 28 0.50 -7.43 -0.47
C LEU A 28 0.75 -8.84 0.07
N SER A 29 1.86 -9.08 0.79
CA SER A 29 2.14 -10.39 1.40
C SER A 29 0.95 -10.87 2.22
N VAL A 30 0.41 -9.98 3.07
CA VAL A 30 -0.77 -10.27 3.90
C VAL A 30 -2.01 -10.55 3.04
N SER A 31 -2.23 -9.76 1.99
CA SER A 31 -3.40 -9.89 1.11
C SER A 31 -3.31 -11.10 0.16
N THR A 32 -2.11 -11.60 -0.13
CA THR A 32 -1.94 -12.82 -0.94
C THR A 32 -2.10 -14.10 -0.13
N ARG A 33 -2.17 -14.00 1.21
CA ARG A 33 -2.26 -15.15 2.12
C ARG A 33 -1.24 -16.24 1.78
N ASP A 34 0.03 -15.84 1.71
CA ASP A 34 1.11 -16.81 1.60
C ASP A 34 1.21 -17.66 2.87
N ASN A 35 1.94 -18.79 2.79
CA ASN A 35 2.10 -19.72 3.93
C ASN A 35 2.63 -19.01 5.20
N PHE A 36 3.44 -17.96 5.02
CA PHE A 36 3.97 -17.17 6.11
C PHE A 36 2.87 -16.32 6.77
N THR A 37 2.03 -15.65 5.99
CA THR A 37 0.88 -14.90 6.50
C THR A 37 -0.10 -15.82 7.23
N ASP A 38 -0.39 -16.99 6.68
CA ASP A 38 -1.25 -17.99 7.33
C ASP A 38 -0.68 -18.47 8.66
N TYR A 39 0.65 -18.63 8.74
CA TYR A 39 1.34 -18.89 10.00
C TYR A 39 1.19 -17.72 10.99
N LEU A 40 1.42 -16.49 10.55
CA LEU A 40 1.29 -15.30 11.41
C LEU A 40 -0.13 -15.12 11.95
N ILE A 41 -1.15 -15.36 11.13
CA ILE A 41 -2.56 -15.28 11.56
C ILE A 41 -2.82 -16.31 12.66
N LYS A 42 -2.42 -17.57 12.46
CA LYS A 42 -2.65 -18.66 13.43
C LYS A 42 -1.92 -18.44 14.75
N GLU A 43 -0.69 -17.91 14.69
CA GLU A 43 0.17 -17.77 15.86
C GLU A 43 -0.17 -16.52 16.70
N PHE A 44 -0.53 -15.42 16.03
CA PHE A 44 -0.66 -14.11 16.69
C PHE A 44 -2.10 -13.61 16.80
N ILE A 45 -3.08 -14.30 16.21
CA ILE A 45 -4.48 -13.87 16.22
C ILE A 45 -5.37 -15.04 16.64
N SER A 46 -6.07 -14.84 17.76
CA SER A 46 -6.91 -15.86 18.38
C SER A 46 -8.23 -16.15 17.63
N ASN A 47 -8.55 -15.37 16.60
CA ASN A 47 -9.77 -15.47 15.79
C ASN A 47 -9.40 -15.62 14.31
N ASP A 48 -10.22 -16.38 13.59
CA ASP A 48 -10.11 -16.59 12.15
C ASP A 48 -10.36 -15.25 11.42
N LEU A 49 -9.29 -14.48 11.22
CA LEU A 49 -9.40 -13.14 10.63
C LEU A 49 -9.73 -13.31 9.15
N ASN A 50 -10.97 -13.00 8.78
CA ASN A 50 -11.40 -13.05 7.39
C ASN A 50 -10.81 -11.87 6.61
N LEU A 51 -9.54 -11.98 6.25
CA LEU A 51 -8.81 -10.98 5.49
C LEU A 51 -9.17 -11.08 4.01
N PRO A 52 -9.53 -9.96 3.36
CA PRO A 52 -9.77 -9.95 1.93
C PRO A 52 -8.48 -10.30 1.19
N THR A 53 -8.59 -11.17 0.19
CA THR A 53 -7.46 -11.56 -0.66
C THR A 53 -7.39 -10.68 -1.89
N TYR A 54 -6.19 -10.21 -2.23
CA TYR A 54 -5.97 -9.39 -3.41
C TYR A 54 -4.71 -9.82 -4.17
N SER A 55 -4.78 -9.88 -5.49
CA SER A 55 -3.58 -9.79 -6.34
C SER A 55 -2.99 -8.39 -6.29
N LYS A 56 -1.72 -8.23 -6.72
CA LYS A 56 -1.05 -6.91 -6.76
C LYS A 56 -1.85 -5.84 -7.53
N PRO A 57 -2.37 -6.10 -8.75
CA PRO A 57 -3.28 -5.19 -9.44
C PRO A 57 -4.53 -4.83 -8.63
N GLU A 58 -5.20 -5.82 -8.04
CA GLU A 58 -6.45 -5.60 -7.32
C GLU A 58 -6.23 -4.79 -6.05
N LEU A 59 -5.13 -5.04 -5.33
CA LEU A 59 -4.80 -4.29 -4.11
C LEU A 59 -4.59 -2.82 -4.41
N ILE A 60 -3.81 -2.48 -5.45
CA ILE A 60 -3.59 -1.07 -5.78
C ILE A 60 -4.87 -0.39 -6.30
N GLU A 61 -5.67 -1.10 -7.10
CA GLU A 61 -6.96 -0.56 -7.56
C GLU A 61 -7.89 -0.29 -6.38
N HIS A 62 -7.95 -1.22 -5.41
CA HIS A 62 -8.71 -1.07 -4.18
C HIS A 62 -8.23 0.14 -3.37
N MET A 63 -6.92 0.25 -3.10
CA MET A 63 -6.33 1.38 -2.36
C MET A 63 -6.64 2.72 -3.01
N VAL A 64 -6.49 2.83 -4.33
CA VAL A 64 -6.78 4.07 -5.06
C VAL A 64 -8.27 4.40 -5.06
N SER A 65 -9.14 3.39 -5.18
CA SER A 65 -10.59 3.60 -5.11
C SER A 65 -11.04 4.13 -3.74
N ASN A 66 -10.39 3.68 -2.66
CA ASN A 66 -10.73 4.10 -1.29
C ASN A 66 -10.48 5.60 -1.05
N ILE A 67 -9.65 6.25 -1.87
CA ILE A 67 -9.35 7.68 -1.75
C ILE A 67 -10.09 8.57 -2.75
N GLU A 68 -10.90 8.00 -3.67
CA GLU A 68 -11.55 8.76 -4.76
C GLU A 68 -12.34 9.98 -4.25
N ASN A 69 -13.07 9.78 -3.15
CA ASN A 69 -13.98 10.78 -2.58
C ASN A 69 -13.42 11.42 -1.30
N VAL A 70 -12.16 11.15 -0.94
CA VAL A 70 -11.54 11.71 0.26
C VAL A 70 -10.88 13.05 -0.10
N PRO A 71 -11.20 14.15 0.61
CA PRO A 71 -10.56 15.43 0.38
C PRO A 71 -9.04 15.34 0.59
N LEU A 72 -8.26 15.91 -0.35
CA LEU A 72 -6.81 15.76 -0.37
C LEU A 72 -6.12 16.21 0.93
N TYR A 73 -6.61 17.27 1.58
CA TYR A 73 -6.05 17.73 2.86
C TYR A 73 -6.17 16.68 3.98
N LYS A 74 -7.21 15.83 3.96
CA LYS A 74 -7.36 14.71 4.89
C LYS A 74 -6.43 13.55 4.57
N LEU A 75 -6.07 13.39 3.29
CA LEU A 75 -5.08 12.39 2.89
C LEU A 75 -3.69 12.80 3.40
N TYR A 76 -3.33 14.08 3.24
CA TYR A 76 -2.06 14.60 3.75
C TYR A 76 -1.89 14.47 5.27
N SER A 77 -2.97 14.63 6.05
CA SER A 77 -2.88 14.43 7.51
C SER A 77 -2.53 12.99 7.92
N ASN A 78 -2.63 12.01 7.02
CA ASN A 78 -2.31 10.61 7.34
C ASN A 78 -0.81 10.31 7.30
N GLN A 79 -0.01 11.17 6.65
CA GLN A 79 1.45 11.04 6.56
C GLN A 79 2.14 11.09 7.93
N SER A 80 1.48 11.68 8.92
CA SER A 80 1.91 11.79 10.32
C SER A 80 1.09 10.91 11.26
N SER A 81 0.30 9.96 10.74
CA SER A 81 -0.46 9.03 11.57
C SER A 81 0.47 8.14 12.40
N VAL A 82 -0.02 7.69 13.56
CA VAL A 82 0.72 6.79 14.46
C VAL A 82 1.24 5.56 13.70
N ARG A 83 0.39 4.92 12.89
CA ARG A 83 0.76 3.72 12.13
C ARG A 83 1.86 3.98 11.10
N VAL A 84 1.81 5.09 10.37
CA VAL A 84 2.86 5.44 9.38
C VAL A 84 4.17 5.80 10.10
N ASN A 85 4.10 6.56 11.20
CA ASN A 85 5.27 6.92 11.98
C ASN A 85 5.94 5.70 12.62
N GLU A 86 5.18 4.74 13.15
CA GLU A 86 5.73 3.50 13.69
C GLU A 86 6.54 2.72 12.64
N LEU A 87 6.03 2.59 11.40
CA LEU A 87 6.76 1.90 10.33
C LEU A 87 8.00 2.68 9.87
N ARG A 88 7.93 4.02 9.90
CA ARG A 88 9.07 4.91 9.63
C ARG A 88 10.18 4.76 10.66
N GLU A 89 9.81 4.68 11.94
CA GLU A 89 10.74 4.45 13.05
C GLU A 89 11.44 3.10 12.89
N ILE A 90 10.70 2.04 12.56
CA ILE A 90 11.30 0.72 12.29
C ILE A 90 12.36 0.78 11.19
N LEU A 91 12.14 1.50 10.08
CA LEU A 91 13.18 1.66 9.05
C LEU A 91 14.38 2.46 9.54
N THR A 92 14.12 3.54 10.28
CA THR A 92 15.16 4.39 10.86
C THR A 92 16.06 3.59 11.81
N ASP A 93 15.49 2.77 12.68
CA ASP A 93 16.20 1.92 13.63
C ASP A 93 17.08 0.86 12.94
N GLN A 94 16.72 0.46 11.72
CA GLN A 94 17.50 -0.47 10.89
C GLN A 94 18.50 0.26 9.97
N GLY A 95 18.65 1.59 10.11
CA GLY A 95 19.57 2.40 9.29
C GLY A 95 19.11 2.59 7.84
N LEU A 96 17.84 2.28 7.52
CA LEU A 96 17.30 2.37 6.17
C LEU A 96 16.67 3.75 5.90
N ARG A 97 16.94 4.30 4.72
CA ARG A 97 16.38 5.60 4.29
C ARG A 97 14.95 5.42 3.76
N TRP A 98 13.99 5.97 4.49
CA TRP A 98 12.56 5.88 4.18
C TRP A 98 12.07 6.95 3.16
N ASN A 99 12.72 8.12 3.10
CA ASN A 99 12.45 9.25 2.19
C ASN A 99 13.58 9.50 1.17
N GLY A 100 14.32 8.45 0.82
CA GLY A 100 15.39 8.53 -0.16
C GLY A 100 14.90 8.72 -1.61
N VAL A 101 15.76 8.35 -2.56
CA VAL A 101 15.41 8.39 -4.00
C VAL A 101 14.18 7.53 -4.25
N ARG A 102 13.17 8.09 -4.92
CA ARG A 102 11.93 7.39 -5.27
C ARG A 102 12.22 6.16 -6.16
N VAL A 103 11.70 5.02 -5.75
CA VAL A 103 11.88 3.71 -6.40
C VAL A 103 10.77 3.42 -7.41
N PRO A 104 11.04 2.59 -8.44
CA PRO A 104 10.03 2.23 -9.44
C PRO A 104 8.95 1.32 -8.82
N PHE A 105 7.69 1.71 -8.97
CA PHE A 105 6.52 0.92 -8.61
C PHE A 105 5.76 0.53 -9.87
N GLN A 106 5.90 -0.73 -10.28
CA GLN A 106 5.33 -1.26 -11.51
C GLN A 106 4.05 -2.05 -11.21
N THR A 107 2.97 -1.77 -11.92
CA THR A 107 1.70 -2.51 -11.77
C THR A 107 0.86 -2.45 -13.04
N HIS A 108 -0.06 -3.39 -13.20
CA HIS A 108 -1.11 -3.35 -14.21
C HIS A 108 -2.37 -2.81 -13.56
N ILE A 109 -2.96 -1.76 -14.12
CA ILE A 109 -4.19 -1.15 -13.58
C ILE A 109 -5.21 -0.91 -14.67
N SER A 110 -6.50 -0.95 -14.31
CA SER A 110 -7.60 -0.58 -15.19
C SER A 110 -7.45 0.85 -15.72
N LEU A 111 -8.04 1.13 -16.88
CA LEU A 111 -8.17 2.49 -17.40
C LEU A 111 -8.84 3.44 -16.40
N TYR A 112 -9.86 2.96 -15.69
CA TYR A 112 -10.56 3.77 -14.68
C TYR A 112 -9.61 4.21 -13.55
N THR A 113 -8.85 3.27 -12.98
CA THR A 113 -7.87 3.57 -11.93
C THR A 113 -6.77 4.50 -12.45
N TYR A 114 -6.32 4.29 -13.70
CA TYR A 114 -5.34 5.19 -14.33
C TYR A 114 -5.88 6.62 -14.47
N ASP A 115 -7.12 6.79 -14.93
CA ASP A 115 -7.76 8.10 -15.08
C ASP A 115 -7.97 8.76 -13.71
N LEU A 116 -8.33 7.98 -12.68
CA LEU A 116 -8.47 8.47 -11.31
C LEU A 116 -7.13 8.96 -10.74
N ILE A 117 -6.05 8.18 -10.88
CA ILE A 117 -4.70 8.60 -10.47
C ILE A 117 -4.31 9.90 -11.18
N THR A 118 -4.50 9.95 -12.50
CA THR A 118 -4.16 11.14 -13.32
C THR A 118 -4.98 12.36 -12.94
N LYS A 119 -6.24 12.17 -12.53
CA LYS A 119 -7.12 13.25 -12.06
C LYS A 119 -6.66 13.79 -10.71
N LEU A 120 -6.38 12.91 -9.75
CA LEU A 120 -5.92 13.28 -8.41
C LEU A 120 -4.54 13.93 -8.45
N SER A 121 -3.66 13.47 -9.34
CA SER A 121 -2.29 13.96 -9.43
C SER A 121 -2.17 15.42 -9.89
N LYS A 122 -3.24 16.02 -10.39
CA LYS A 122 -3.28 17.46 -10.73
C LYS A 122 -3.16 18.36 -9.51
N ARG A 123 -3.29 17.81 -8.30
CA ARG A 123 -3.27 18.52 -7.02
C ARG A 123 -2.16 18.04 -6.09
N THR A 124 -1.28 17.16 -6.58
CA THR A 124 -0.14 16.63 -5.85
C THR A 124 1.16 17.06 -6.54
N GLU A 125 2.30 16.93 -5.88
CA GLU A 125 3.62 17.20 -6.45
C GLU A 125 3.96 16.22 -7.57
N THR A 126 3.64 14.93 -7.37
CA THR A 126 3.91 13.90 -8.37
C THR A 126 2.75 12.94 -8.56
N ILE A 127 2.71 12.25 -9.71
CA ILE A 127 1.74 11.15 -9.94
C ILE A 127 1.94 10.01 -8.93
N GLY A 128 3.19 9.74 -8.54
CA GLY A 128 3.51 8.71 -7.55
C GLY A 128 2.96 9.03 -6.16
N GLU A 129 2.81 10.30 -5.83
CA GLU A 129 2.27 10.73 -4.54
C GLU A 129 0.82 10.31 -4.32
N VAL A 130 0.02 10.21 -5.39
CA VAL A 130 -1.35 9.67 -5.28
C VAL A 130 -1.31 8.21 -4.79
N ILE A 131 -0.32 7.43 -5.24
CA ILE A 131 -0.11 6.05 -4.79
C ILE A 131 0.33 6.01 -3.33
N GLU A 132 1.24 6.91 -2.93
CA GLU A 132 1.71 7.05 -1.56
C GLU A 132 0.55 7.35 -0.59
N LEU A 133 -0.30 8.33 -0.93
CA LEU A 133 -1.48 8.69 -0.15
C LEU A 133 -2.51 7.54 -0.07
N ALA A 134 -2.69 6.79 -1.16
CA ALA A 134 -3.59 5.63 -1.18
C ALA A 134 -3.10 4.51 -0.25
N ILE A 135 -1.79 4.25 -0.24
CA ILE A 135 -1.15 3.25 0.64
C ILE A 135 -1.32 3.65 2.11
N GLU A 136 -1.06 4.91 2.45
CA GLU A 136 -1.22 5.42 3.81
C GLU A 136 -2.67 5.34 4.28
N TYR A 137 -3.62 5.75 3.43
CA TYR A 137 -5.04 5.70 3.75
C TYR A 137 -5.53 4.26 3.99
N TYR A 138 -5.06 3.30 3.19
CA TYR A 138 -5.33 1.89 3.44
C TYR A 138 -4.76 1.43 4.79
N LEU A 139 -3.50 1.77 5.08
CA LEU A 139 -2.85 1.37 6.33
C LEU A 139 -3.59 1.86 7.57
N ILE A 140 -4.20 3.05 7.54
CA ILE A 140 -4.95 3.59 8.69
C ILE A 140 -6.41 3.08 8.76
N SER A 141 -6.96 2.58 7.66
CA SER A 141 -8.37 2.15 7.60
C SER A 141 -8.57 0.67 7.93
N VAL A 142 -7.53 -0.15 7.87
CA VAL A 142 -7.61 -1.56 8.30
C VAL A 142 -7.80 -1.68 9.82
N SER A 143 -8.41 -2.78 10.28
CA SER A 143 -8.52 -3.11 11.71
C SER A 143 -7.14 -3.19 12.38
N ASP A 144 -7.08 -3.00 13.70
CA ASP A 144 -5.82 -3.11 14.45
C ASP A 144 -5.14 -4.47 14.30
N ASP A 145 -5.91 -5.56 14.25
CA ASP A 145 -5.37 -6.90 14.08
C ASP A 145 -4.74 -7.10 12.68
N HIS A 146 -5.42 -6.65 11.63
CA HIS A 146 -4.83 -6.61 10.28
C HIS A 146 -3.55 -5.74 10.25
N TYR A 147 -3.55 -4.58 10.90
CA TYR A 147 -2.35 -3.74 11.00
C TYR A 147 -1.20 -4.46 11.73
N LYS A 148 -1.47 -5.21 12.81
CA LYS A 148 -0.43 -5.99 13.50
C LYS A 148 0.25 -6.98 12.56
N ILE A 149 -0.51 -7.70 11.72
CA ILE A 149 0.06 -8.63 10.73
C ILE A 149 0.89 -7.86 9.71
N ILE A 150 0.37 -6.74 9.16
CA ILE A 150 1.11 -5.90 8.21
C ILE A 150 2.43 -5.43 8.82
N LYS A 151 2.43 -5.02 10.09
CA LYS A 151 3.63 -4.59 10.82
C LYS A 151 4.64 -5.74 10.99
N LEU A 152 4.17 -6.96 11.25
CA LEU A 152 5.04 -8.15 11.32
C LEU A 152 5.62 -8.49 9.94
N ALA A 153 4.80 -8.50 8.88
CA ALA A 153 5.24 -8.70 7.50
C ALA A 153 6.26 -7.63 7.08
N PHE A 154 6.04 -6.38 7.46
CA PHE A 154 6.96 -5.27 7.21
C PHE A 154 8.32 -5.49 7.85
N LYS A 155 8.35 -5.91 9.13
CA LYS A 155 9.59 -6.28 9.81
C LYS A 155 10.30 -7.46 9.13
N ASN A 156 9.56 -8.45 8.64
CA ASN A 156 10.12 -9.59 7.93
C ASN A 156 10.75 -9.17 6.59
N ASN A 157 10.03 -8.38 5.80
CA ASN A 157 10.49 -7.86 4.51
C ASN A 157 11.77 -7.01 4.63
N ILE A 158 12.00 -6.34 5.77
CA ILE A 158 13.28 -5.65 6.01
C ILE A 158 14.43 -6.65 6.13
N LYS A 159 14.23 -7.75 6.86
CA LYS A 159 15.27 -8.76 7.07
C LYS A 159 15.67 -9.44 5.77
N ASP A 160 14.69 -9.81 4.94
CA ASP A 160 14.94 -10.48 3.66
C ASP A 160 15.71 -9.59 2.66
N ASN A 161 15.53 -8.26 2.73
CA ASN A 161 16.29 -7.30 1.92
C ASN A 161 17.67 -6.92 2.51
N SER A 162 18.01 -7.44 3.69
CA SER A 162 19.28 -7.18 4.39
C SER A 162 20.27 -8.34 4.30
N THR A 163 19.88 -9.44 3.66
CA THR A 163 20.69 -10.62 3.31
C THR A 163 21.00 -10.66 1.82
#